data_AF-A0A370FDK1-F1
#
_entry.id   AF-A0A370FDK1-F1
#
_cell.length_a   1.000
_cell.length_b   1.000
_cell.length_c   1.000
_cell.angle_alpha   90.00
_cell.angle_beta   90.00
_cell.angle_gamma   90.00
#
_symmetry.space_group_name_H-M   'P 1'
#
loop_
_entity.id
_entity.type
_entity.pdbx_description
1 polymer ?
#
loop_
_entity_poly.entity_id
_entity_poly.type
_entity_poly.pdbx_seq_one_letter_code
_entity_poly.pdbx_strand_id
1 'polypeptide(L)'
;MVDMDETLAHLRGLDDVQLLAVVLAATTARPGLAPVHAAAAALSAGGGYTPDIPPDPSRPTAPPEVPPPMTMGTAATPSPDYTDGGVPTFDRVRDRIEDRFGTALGSEDLERDSQVGRDLDEQWQAREKAAHDRLDEIRRSMKNE
;
A
#
# COMPACT_ATOMS: atom_id res chain seq x y z
N MET A 1 29.74 -9.48 -29.14
CA MET A 1 28.46 -9.93 -28.54
C MET A 1 28.74 -10.06 -27.06
N VAL A 2 28.08 -9.28 -26.21
CA VAL A 2 28.30 -9.36 -24.77
C VAL A 2 27.80 -10.72 -24.30
N ASP A 3 28.64 -11.48 -23.60
CA ASP A 3 28.26 -12.77 -23.03
C ASP A 3 27.32 -12.53 -21.83
N MET A 4 26.07 -12.97 -21.97
CA MET A 4 25.05 -12.73 -20.95
C MET A 4 25.36 -13.51 -19.66
N ASP A 5 25.89 -14.73 -19.78
CA ASP A 5 26.20 -15.57 -18.62
C ASP A 5 27.36 -14.99 -17.81
N GLU A 6 28.38 -14.45 -18.50
CA GLU A 6 29.48 -13.74 -17.85
C GLU A 6 28.98 -12.49 -17.11
N THR A 7 28.08 -11.71 -17.72
CA THR A 7 27.52 -10.52 -17.06
C THR A 7 26.66 -10.87 -15.84
N LEU A 8 25.89 -11.96 -15.89
CA LEU A 8 25.10 -12.43 -14.76
C LEU A 8 25.98 -12.95 -13.62
N ALA A 9 27.08 -13.63 -13.94
CA ALA A 9 28.05 -14.06 -12.95
C ALA A 9 28.67 -12.87 -12.21
N HIS A 10 29.02 -11.79 -12.94
CA HIS A 10 29.53 -10.56 -12.34
C HIS A 10 28.49 -9.87 -11.45
N LEU A 11 27.24 -9.73 -11.91
CA LEU A 11 26.16 -9.10 -11.13
C LEU A 11 25.84 -9.87 -9.84
N ARG A 12 25.90 -11.21 -9.86
CA ARG A 12 25.69 -12.06 -8.69
C ARG A 12 26.79 -11.95 -7.63
N GLY A 13 27.97 -11.46 -7.99
CA GLY A 13 29.08 -11.25 -7.06
C GLY A 13 29.06 -9.89 -6.36
N LEU A 14 28.17 -8.98 -6.77
CA LEU A 14 28.04 -7.64 -6.16
C LEU A 14 27.23 -7.72 -4.86
N ASP A 15 27.57 -6.85 -3.91
CA ASP A 15 26.69 -6.60 -2.76
C ASP A 15 25.46 -5.76 -3.16
N ASP A 16 24.44 -5.72 -2.30
CA ASP A 16 23.16 -5.04 -2.61
C ASP A 16 23.36 -3.55 -2.92
N VAL A 17 24.30 -2.87 -2.26
CA VAL A 17 24.58 -1.44 -2.48
C VAL A 17 25.19 -1.23 -3.85
N GLN A 18 26.16 -2.06 -4.22
CA GLN A 18 26.81 -2.04 -5.53
C GLN A 18 25.84 -2.39 -6.65
N LEU A 19 24.98 -3.40 -6.44
CA LEU A 19 23.96 -3.79 -7.41
C LEU A 19 22.96 -2.66 -7.64
N LEU A 20 22.49 -2.00 -6.57
CA LEU A 20 21.59 -0.84 -6.67
C LEU A 20 22.25 0.33 -7.42
N ALA A 21 23.53 0.59 -7.18
CA ALA A 21 24.27 1.62 -7.92
C ALA A 21 24.35 1.32 -9.42
N VAL A 22 24.57 0.05 -9.80
CA VAL A 22 24.56 -0.39 -11.21
C VAL A 22 23.18 -0.22 -11.83
N VAL A 23 22.11 -0.61 -11.12
CA VAL A 23 20.72 -0.45 -11.60
C VAL A 23 20.37 1.03 -11.80
N LEU A 24 20.74 1.90 -10.86
CA LEU A 24 20.53 3.34 -10.98
C LEU A 24 21.24 3.91 -12.20
N ALA A 25 22.53 3.60 -12.38
CA ALA A 25 23.31 4.07 -13.53
C ALA A 25 22.74 3.57 -14.87
N ALA A 26 22.30 2.30 -14.92
CA ALA A 26 21.74 1.70 -16.14
C ALA A 26 20.37 2.26 -16.53
N THR A 27 19.59 2.75 -15.55
CA THR A 27 18.22 3.23 -15.76
C THR A 27 18.11 4.74 -15.96
N THR A 28 19.07 5.54 -15.50
CA THR A 28 19.05 7.02 -15.61
C THR A 28 18.81 7.55 -17.02
N ALA A 29 19.37 6.92 -18.06
CA ALA A 29 19.24 7.37 -19.45
C ALA A 29 18.06 6.72 -20.20
N ARG A 30 17.21 5.95 -19.51
CA ARG A 30 16.18 5.10 -20.13
C ARG A 30 14.79 5.47 -19.58
N PRO A 31 14.02 6.35 -20.25
CA PRO A 31 12.75 6.84 -19.71
C PRO A 31 11.71 5.73 -19.50
N GLY A 32 11.70 4.68 -20.33
CA GLY A 32 10.83 3.51 -20.15
C GLY A 32 11.14 2.66 -18.90
N LEU A 33 12.28 2.89 -18.24
CA LEU A 33 12.68 2.22 -17.00
C LEU A 33 12.61 3.14 -15.77
N ALA A 34 11.96 4.31 -15.88
CA ALA A 34 11.80 5.24 -14.77
C ALA A 34 11.22 4.61 -13.48
N PRO A 35 10.24 3.67 -13.53
CA PRO A 35 9.76 3.00 -12.32
C PRO A 35 10.85 2.16 -11.62
N VAL A 36 11.73 1.51 -12.39
CA VAL A 36 12.83 0.70 -11.86
C VAL A 36 13.89 1.59 -11.22
N HIS A 37 14.19 2.73 -11.84
CA HIS A 37 15.09 3.75 -11.29
C HIS A 37 14.59 4.26 -9.93
N ALA A 38 13.30 4.61 -9.85
CA ALA A 38 12.67 5.10 -8.62
C ALA A 38 12.69 4.03 -7.50
N ALA A 39 12.39 2.77 -7.84
CA ALA A 39 12.45 1.67 -6.87
C ALA A 39 13.89 1.44 -6.35
N ALA A 40 14.89 1.45 -7.23
CA ALA A 40 16.29 1.30 -6.82
C ALA A 40 16.77 2.47 -5.94
N ALA A 41 16.34 3.70 -6.23
CA ALA A 41 16.64 4.88 -5.42
C ALA A 41 16.03 4.79 -4.01
N ALA A 42 14.78 4.34 -3.90
CA ALA A 42 14.09 4.15 -2.62
C ALA A 42 14.79 3.09 -1.76
N LEU A 43 15.10 1.94 -2.34
CA LEU A 43 15.82 0.85 -1.67
C LEU A 43 17.22 1.31 -1.19
N SER A 44 17.94 2.08 -2.01
CA SER A 44 19.24 2.64 -1.63
C SER A 44 19.16 3.66 -0.49
N ALA A 45 18.02 4.34 -0.33
CA ALA A 45 17.79 5.28 0.77
C ALA A 45 17.36 4.56 2.08
N GLY A 46 17.28 3.22 2.08
CA GLY A 46 16.74 2.44 3.19
C GLY A 46 15.22 2.60 3.36
N GLY A 47 14.57 3.30 2.43
CA GLY A 47 13.12 3.43 2.37
C GLY A 47 12.54 2.20 1.70
N GLY A 48 12.04 1.26 2.48
CA GLY A 48 11.18 0.20 1.94
C GLY A 48 10.06 0.84 1.10
N TYR A 49 9.67 0.19 0.01
CA TYR A 49 8.50 0.60 -0.78
C TYR A 49 7.27 0.54 0.13
N THR A 50 6.89 1.65 0.72
CA THR A 50 5.49 1.89 1.07
C THR A 50 4.82 2.24 -0.26
N PRO A 51 3.84 1.46 -0.74
CA PRO A 51 2.93 2.00 -1.74
C PRO A 51 2.46 3.37 -1.23
N ASP A 52 2.29 4.33 -2.12
CA ASP A 52 1.75 5.67 -1.85
C ASP A 52 0.30 5.54 -1.34
N ILE A 53 0.19 5.00 -0.14
CA ILE A 53 -0.97 5.02 0.72
C ILE A 53 -0.65 6.19 1.63
N PRO A 54 -1.41 7.30 1.57
CA PRO A 54 -1.22 8.39 2.51
C PRO A 54 -1.17 7.81 3.93
N PRO A 55 -0.18 8.18 4.75
CA PRO A 55 -0.06 7.64 6.10
C PRO A 55 -1.38 7.90 6.82
N ASP A 56 -2.11 6.84 7.16
CA ASP A 56 -3.35 6.95 7.91
C ASP A 56 -3.03 7.65 9.25
N PRO A 57 -3.51 8.89 9.46
CA PRO A 57 -3.25 9.64 10.69
C PRO A 57 -3.92 8.99 11.91
N SER A 58 -4.80 8.01 11.70
CA SER A 58 -5.48 7.24 12.73
C SER A 58 -4.67 6.04 13.20
N ARG A 59 -3.58 5.68 12.51
CA ARG A 59 -2.69 4.60 12.92
C ARG A 59 -1.92 5.02 14.16
N PRO A 60 -2.12 4.39 15.33
CA PRO A 60 -1.39 4.75 16.53
C PRO A 60 0.11 4.53 16.33
N THR A 61 0.93 5.56 16.61
CA THR A 61 2.41 5.51 16.53
C THR A 61 3.02 4.56 17.56
N ALA A 62 2.25 4.15 18.57
CA ALA A 62 2.60 3.12 19.52
C ALA A 62 1.90 1.80 19.12
N PRO A 63 2.61 0.65 19.13
CA PRO A 63 1.93 -0.64 19.15
C PRO A 63 0.93 -0.62 20.31
N PRO A 64 -0.30 -1.14 20.15
CA PRO A 64 -1.15 -1.37 21.31
C PRO A 64 -0.34 -2.20 22.31
N GLU A 65 -0.32 -1.78 23.58
CA GLU A 65 0.28 -2.55 24.65
C GLU A 65 -0.49 -3.88 24.72
N VAL A 66 0.06 -4.90 24.05
CA VAL A 66 -0.47 -6.26 24.10
C VAL A 66 -0.23 -6.69 25.54
N PRO A 67 -1.28 -6.93 26.35
CA PRO A 67 -1.06 -7.48 27.68
C PRO A 67 -0.25 -8.77 27.54
N PRO A 68 0.74 -9.03 28.41
CA PRO A 68 1.57 -10.23 28.30
C PRO A 68 0.63 -11.44 28.20
N PRO A 69 0.92 -12.40 27.31
CA PRO A 69 0.06 -13.57 27.17
C PRO A 69 0.00 -14.24 28.53
N MET A 70 -1.20 -14.24 29.14
CA MET A 70 -1.45 -15.08 30.29
C MET A 70 -1.13 -16.49 29.83
N THR A 71 -0.08 -17.08 30.40
CA THR A 71 0.25 -18.49 30.19
C THR A 71 -0.91 -19.28 30.77
N MET A 72 -1.90 -19.57 29.93
CA MET A 72 -2.88 -20.62 30.15
C MET A 72 -2.16 -21.92 29.84
N GLY A 73 -1.28 -22.31 30.75
CA GLY A 73 -0.88 -23.71 30.87
C GLY A 73 -2.10 -24.49 31.34
N THR A 74 -2.77 -25.18 30.43
CA THR A 74 -3.20 -26.56 30.61
C THR A 74 -3.86 -27.03 29.31
N ALA A 75 -3.68 -28.31 28.99
CA ALA A 75 -4.15 -28.96 27.77
C ALA A 75 -5.59 -28.57 27.42
N ALA A 76 -5.77 -27.96 26.23
CA ALA A 76 -7.08 -27.66 25.69
C ALA A 76 -7.27 -28.47 24.41
N THR A 77 -8.24 -29.38 24.46
CA THR A 77 -8.94 -29.98 23.32
C THR A 77 -9.05 -28.96 22.19
N PRO A 78 -8.82 -29.31 20.91
CA PRO A 78 -8.98 -28.36 19.81
C PRO A 78 -10.34 -27.66 19.95
N SER A 79 -10.32 -26.34 20.14
CA SER A 79 -11.53 -25.55 19.97
C SER A 79 -12.09 -25.87 18.58
N PRO A 80 -13.42 -26.00 18.40
CA PRO A 80 -14.03 -26.41 17.13
C PRO A 80 -13.67 -25.51 15.94
N ASP A 81 -13.04 -24.37 16.22
CA ASP A 81 -12.57 -23.35 15.28
C ASP A 81 -11.23 -23.70 14.61
N TYR A 82 -10.47 -24.67 15.15
CA TYR A 82 -9.18 -25.10 14.63
C TYR A 82 -9.06 -26.61 14.63
N THR A 83 -8.43 -27.15 13.58
CA THR A 83 -8.03 -28.55 13.50
C THR A 83 -6.86 -28.84 14.45
N ASP A 84 -6.61 -30.12 14.73
CA ASP A 84 -5.44 -30.55 15.54
C ASP A 84 -4.09 -30.09 14.96
N GLY A 85 -4.03 -29.84 13.64
CA GLY A 85 -2.86 -29.28 12.97
C GLY A 85 -2.75 -27.75 13.08
N GLY A 86 -3.61 -27.09 13.85
CA GLY A 86 -3.64 -25.64 14.01
C GLY A 86 -4.20 -24.86 12.81
N VAL A 87 -4.77 -25.56 11.81
CA VAL A 87 -5.41 -24.91 10.66
C VAL A 87 -6.84 -24.51 11.04
N PRO A 88 -7.26 -23.25 10.79
CA PRO A 88 -8.64 -22.82 11.04
C PRO A 88 -9.65 -23.68 10.26
N THR A 89 -10.78 -23.99 10.89
CA THR A 89 -11.88 -24.69 10.20
C THR A 89 -12.58 -23.76 9.20
N PHE A 90 -13.34 -24.35 8.28
CA PHE A 90 -14.06 -23.57 7.26
C PHE A 90 -15.07 -22.59 7.88
N ASP A 91 -15.75 -23.01 8.95
CA ASP A 91 -16.69 -22.15 9.68
C ASP A 91 -15.96 -20.98 10.33
N ARG A 92 -14.78 -21.20 10.93
CA ARG A 92 -13.97 -20.12 11.50
C ARG A 92 -13.50 -19.09 10.46
N VAL A 93 -13.16 -19.55 9.25
CA VAL A 93 -12.82 -18.65 8.14
C VAL A 93 -14.04 -17.87 7.68
N ARG A 94 -15.21 -18.52 7.58
CA ARG A 94 -16.47 -17.88 7.20
C ARG A 94 -16.86 -16.78 8.20
N ASP A 95 -16.90 -17.10 9.49
CA ASP A 95 -17.26 -16.14 10.53
C ASP A 95 -16.30 -14.93 10.53
N ARG A 96 -15.00 -15.17 10.31
CA ARG A 96 -14.00 -14.10 10.23
C ARG A 96 -14.14 -13.24 8.97
N ILE A 97 -14.64 -13.81 7.88
CA ILE A 97 -14.96 -13.07 6.66
C ILE A 97 -16.20 -12.22 6.93
N GLU A 98 -17.28 -12.81 7.44
CA GLU A 98 -18.53 -12.10 7.74
C GLU A 98 -18.32 -10.92 8.71
N ASP A 99 -17.54 -11.12 9.77
CA ASP A 99 -17.17 -10.07 10.72
C ASP A 99 -16.40 -8.91 10.06
N ARG A 100 -15.40 -9.23 9.22
CA ARG A 100 -14.64 -8.20 8.50
C ARG A 100 -15.45 -7.48 7.45
N PHE A 101 -16.30 -8.19 6.72
CA PHE A 101 -17.17 -7.58 5.72
C PHE A 101 -18.21 -6.68 6.36
N GLY A 102 -18.84 -7.11 7.47
CA GLY A 102 -19.77 -6.28 8.24
C GLY A 102 -19.10 -5.03 8.81
N THR A 103 -17.90 -5.18 9.37
CA THR A 103 -17.11 -4.05 9.89
C THR A 103 -16.72 -3.08 8.78
N ALA A 104 -16.24 -3.57 7.64
CA ALA A 104 -15.78 -2.73 6.52
C ALA A 104 -16.93 -1.89 5.92
N LEU A 105 -18.11 -2.49 5.77
CA LEU A 105 -19.29 -1.76 5.29
C LEU A 105 -19.71 -0.65 6.27
N GLY A 106 -19.68 -0.92 7.57
CA GLY A 106 -20.01 0.09 8.58
C GLY A 106 -18.93 1.16 8.75
N SER A 107 -17.66 0.82 8.54
CA SER A 107 -16.55 1.78 8.70
C SER A 107 -16.52 2.80 7.58
N GLU A 108 -16.83 2.42 6.33
CA GLU A 108 -16.85 3.37 5.20
C GLU A 108 -17.89 4.48 5.41
N ASP A 109 -19.10 4.12 5.86
CA ASP A 109 -20.15 5.10 6.17
C ASP A 109 -19.73 6.03 7.33
N LEU A 110 -19.11 5.48 8.37
CA LEU A 110 -18.61 6.26 9.51
C LEU A 110 -17.43 7.17 9.13
N GLU A 111 -16.53 6.70 8.27
CA GLU A 111 -15.41 7.47 7.74
C GLU A 111 -15.90 8.62 6.87
N ARG A 112 -16.93 8.38 6.06
CA ARG A 112 -17.57 9.40 5.23
C ARG A 112 -18.29 10.48 6.06
N ASP A 113 -19.00 10.07 7.11
CA ASP A 113 -19.68 11.00 8.03
C ASP A 113 -18.75 11.72 9.02
N SER A 114 -17.51 11.23 9.14
CA SER A 114 -16.47 11.86 9.96
C SER A 114 -16.19 13.30 9.49
N GLN A 115 -15.68 14.14 10.38
CA GLN A 115 -15.31 15.51 10.03
C GLN A 115 -14.27 15.55 8.90
N VAL A 116 -13.28 14.65 8.97
CA VAL A 116 -12.22 14.54 7.95
C VAL A 116 -12.80 14.06 6.61
N GLY A 117 -13.74 13.12 6.62
CA GLY A 117 -14.44 12.64 5.43
C GLY A 117 -15.20 13.75 4.72
N ARG A 118 -15.94 14.57 5.48
CA ARG A 118 -16.65 15.73 4.95
C ARG A 118 -15.70 16.78 4.35
N ASP A 119 -14.60 17.09 5.03
CA ASP A 119 -13.61 18.05 4.54
C ASP A 119 -12.93 17.58 3.24
N LEU A 120 -12.72 16.26 3.07
CA LEU A 120 -12.18 15.67 1.84
C LEU A 120 -13.19 15.70 0.69
N ASP A 121 -14.45 15.37 0.96
CA ASP A 121 -15.56 15.47 0.00
C ASP A 121 -15.72 16.91 -0.50
N GLU A 122 -15.67 17.91 0.39
CA GLU A 122 -15.75 19.32 0.02
C GLU A 122 -14.59 19.74 -0.89
N GLN A 123 -13.36 19.31 -0.59
CA GLN A 123 -12.20 19.58 -1.43
C GLN A 123 -12.32 18.93 -2.82
N TRP A 124 -12.86 17.72 -2.88
CA TRP A 124 -13.10 17.04 -4.16
C TRP A 124 -14.12 17.80 -5.00
N GLN A 125 -15.26 18.17 -4.41
CA GLN A 125 -16.30 18.94 -5.07
C GLN A 125 -15.79 20.32 -5.54
N ALA A 126 -14.97 20.99 -4.73
CA ALA A 126 -14.37 22.26 -5.12
C ALA A 126 -13.43 22.11 -6.33
N ARG A 127 -12.63 21.03 -6.38
CA ARG A 127 -11.75 20.72 -7.53
C ARG A 127 -12.56 20.41 -8.78
N GLU A 128 -13.61 19.60 -8.66
CA GLU A 128 -14.47 19.21 -9.77
C GLU A 128 -15.20 20.43 -10.35
N LYS A 129 -15.74 21.30 -9.49
CA LYS A 129 -16.34 22.56 -9.91
C LYS A 129 -15.34 23.47 -10.62
N ALA A 130 -14.15 23.66 -10.06
CA ALA A 130 -13.11 24.49 -10.68
C ALA A 130 -12.69 23.95 -12.06
N ALA A 131 -12.60 22.63 -12.20
CA ALA A 131 -12.32 21.99 -13.48
C ALA A 131 -13.46 22.23 -14.49
N HIS A 132 -14.72 22.12 -14.05
CA HIS A 132 -15.89 22.39 -14.90
C HIS A 132 -15.93 23.85 -15.37
N ASP A 133 -15.77 24.81 -14.44
CA ASP A 133 -15.75 26.25 -14.73
C ASP A 133 -14.65 26.58 -15.75
N ARG A 134 -13.48 25.95 -15.62
CA ARG A 134 -12.36 26.12 -16.57
C ARG A 134 -12.69 25.55 -17.95
N LEU A 135 -13.33 24.40 -18.04
CA LEU A 135 -13.77 23.82 -19.32
C LEU A 135 -14.82 24.71 -20.01
N ASP A 136 -15.72 25.31 -19.24
CA ASP A 136 -16.73 26.24 -19.76
C ASP A 136 -16.14 27.57 -20.23
N GLU A 137 -15.08 28.05 -19.57
CA GLU A 137 -14.29 29.18 -20.05
C GLU A 137 -13.65 28.87 -21.41
N ILE A 138 -12.97 27.72 -21.53
CA ILE A 138 -12.36 27.27 -22.79
C ILE A 138 -13.42 27.13 -23.90
N ARG A 139 -14.58 26.53 -23.60
CA ARG A 139 -15.66 26.37 -24.58
C ARG A 139 -16.20 27.72 -25.05
N ARG A 140 -16.27 28.72 -24.17
CA ARG A 140 -16.67 30.09 -24.53
C ARG A 140 -15.60 30.80 -25.37
N SER A 141 -14.32 30.66 -25.05
CA SER A 141 -13.26 31.28 -25.85
C SER A 141 -13.25 30.75 -27.28
N MET A 142 -13.42 29.43 -27.47
CA MET A 142 -13.48 28.81 -28.80
C MET A 142 -14.71 29.19 -29.63
N LYS A 143 -15.78 29.72 -29.01
CA LYS A 143 -17.01 30.13 -29.71
C LYS A 143 -17.03 31.62 -30.07
N ASN A 144 -16.18 32.42 -29.42
CA ASN A 144 -16.12 33.87 -29.58
C ASN A 144 -14.93 34.33 -30.46
N GLU A 145 -14.13 33.40 -30.98
CA GLU A 145 -13.18 33.59 -32.10
C GLU A 145 -13.80 33.07 -33.40
#